data_AF-A0A2H0P8U8-F1
#
_entry.id   AF-A0A2H0P8U8-F1
#
_cell.length_a   1.000
_cell.length_b   1.000
_cell.length_c   1.000
_cell.angle_alpha   90.00
_cell.angle_beta   90.00
_cell.angle_gamma   90.00
#
_symmetry.space_group_name_H-M   'P 1'
#
loop_
_entity.id
_entity.type
_entity.pdbx_description
1 polymer ?
#
loop_
_entity_poly.entity_id
_entity_poly.type
_entity_poly.pdbx_seq_one_letter_code
_entity_poly.pdbx_strand_id
1 'polypeptide(L)'
;MKLDYRMGAKRMMLCALFALCAMVSRAANTAPEREWRLPAAYGEQRRFSASSLPKVGILRLPAEMAGQAPTVVPTVGTAAPQARADSAAVHVAVVGPTSDIGPYLRARSPLADSERLLNRAEFSSLIPAIRRPLKADHAARTVERNGMLPEADWIDDSVNNRLGPWKEQLDANLEKLDKETESYKTDVGLARSKCMPARDEATWQWCLKEKTRLEEWRVSLFNRGEAHNADLAKFHLQSKPYDSRLAALLAKIESWEIAVNELIARIKKALNEKPDTQILTCTDAQHDKLQKDVNDKCDGEVGEKRACKGDQECDALHRNLAKNQACYAARKLIVDECYGGQPNSGHKKAIEDALNAINACLNWIKKRCGGVGVGSAPL
;
A
#
# COMPACT_ATOMS: atom_id res chain seq x y z
N MET A 1 5.49 17.79 48.89
CA MET A 1 5.23 18.70 50.03
C MET A 1 3.89 19.36 49.73
N LYS A 2 2.82 19.03 50.49
CA LYS A 2 1.38 19.31 50.17
C LYS A 2 0.90 18.49 48.93
N LEU A 3 -0.27 17.81 48.84
CA LEU A 3 -1.60 17.81 49.52
C LEU A 3 -2.47 19.05 49.19
N ASP A 4 -3.77 19.00 48.88
CA ASP A 4 -4.77 17.92 48.70
C ASP A 4 -6.02 18.49 47.93
N TYR A 5 -7.18 17.88 47.60
CA TYR A 5 -7.92 16.64 47.97
C TYR A 5 -9.00 16.28 46.90
N ARG A 6 -9.83 15.24 47.14
CA ARG A 6 -11.08 14.79 46.42
C ARG A 6 -10.88 14.08 45.06
N MET A 7 -11.28 12.83 44.80
CA MET A 7 -12.28 11.83 45.31
C MET A 7 -13.74 11.93 44.83
N GLY A 8 -14.27 10.76 44.40
CA GLY A 8 -15.67 10.50 43.97
C GLY A 8 -15.73 9.84 42.57
N ALA A 9 -15.77 8.52 42.33
CA ALA A 9 -16.14 7.30 43.08
C ALA A 9 -17.63 6.85 42.96
N LYS A 10 -17.82 5.57 42.56
CA LYS A 10 -19.09 4.78 42.47
C LYS A 10 -20.03 5.12 41.27
N ARG A 11 -20.99 4.27 40.84
CA ARG A 11 -21.15 2.78 40.66
C ARG A 11 -22.60 2.54 40.16
N MET A 12 -22.89 1.46 39.41
CA MET A 12 -24.27 0.93 39.15
C MET A 12 -25.24 1.84 38.33
N MET A 13 -26.44 1.47 37.87
CA MET A 13 -27.08 0.19 37.38
C MET A 13 -28.55 0.51 36.94
N LEU A 14 -29.21 -0.39 36.19
CA LEU A 14 -30.62 -0.32 35.69
C LEU A 14 -30.90 0.74 34.59
N CYS A 15 -31.84 0.62 33.62
CA CYS A 15 -33.09 -0.16 33.39
C CYS A 15 -34.42 0.49 33.87
N ALA A 16 -35.51 0.21 33.10
CA ALA A 16 -36.93 0.60 33.33
C ALA A 16 -37.28 2.10 33.04
N LEU A 17 -38.49 2.56 32.66
CA LEU A 17 -39.80 2.00 32.18
C LEU A 17 -40.22 2.76 30.88
N PHE A 18 -41.21 2.45 30.02
CA PHE A 18 -42.54 1.77 30.06
C PHE A 18 -43.77 2.62 30.46
N ALA A 19 -44.82 2.56 29.60
CA ALA A 19 -46.26 2.86 29.79
C ALA A 19 -46.83 4.31 29.81
N LEU A 20 -47.89 4.54 29.00
CA LEU A 20 -49.13 5.29 29.34
C LEU A 20 -50.26 4.95 28.32
N CYS A 21 -51.55 5.22 28.61
CA CYS A 21 -52.69 4.55 27.96
C CYS A 21 -53.99 5.36 27.71
N ALA A 22 -54.65 5.05 26.57
CA ALA A 22 -56.11 4.80 26.35
C ALA A 22 -57.21 5.91 26.40
N MET A 23 -58.36 5.54 25.78
CA MET A 23 -59.73 6.14 25.76
C MET A 23 -59.96 7.36 24.82
N VAL A 24 -61.16 7.71 24.31
CA VAL A 24 -62.59 7.39 24.63
C VAL A 24 -63.41 7.09 23.32
N SER A 25 -64.62 6.52 23.44
CA SER A 25 -65.48 5.95 22.36
C SER A 25 -66.84 6.67 22.10
N ARG A 26 -67.56 6.30 21.02
CA ARG A 26 -69.05 6.31 20.90
C ARG A 26 -69.59 5.48 19.70
N ALA A 27 -70.90 5.22 19.63
CA ALA A 27 -71.54 4.24 18.73
C ALA A 27 -72.98 4.62 18.29
N ALA A 28 -73.54 3.89 17.31
CA ALA A 28 -74.95 3.93 16.86
C ALA A 28 -75.39 2.60 16.17
N ASN A 29 -76.70 2.34 16.03
CA ASN A 29 -77.29 1.07 15.58
C ASN A 29 -78.13 1.18 14.29
N THR A 30 -78.18 0.12 13.47
CA THR A 30 -79.38 -0.43 12.78
C THR A 30 -79.06 -1.83 12.18
N ALA A 31 -80.07 -2.53 11.64
CA ALA A 31 -80.01 -3.93 11.17
C ALA A 31 -81.10 -4.16 10.07
N PRO A 32 -81.19 -5.35 9.41
CA PRO A 32 -80.12 -6.26 8.96
C PRO A 32 -80.27 -6.73 7.49
N GLU A 33 -79.16 -7.00 6.80
CA GLU A 33 -79.14 -7.87 5.62
C GLU A 33 -78.07 -8.97 5.77
N ARG A 34 -78.32 -10.17 5.24
CA ARG A 34 -77.41 -11.33 5.37
C ARG A 34 -76.33 -11.34 4.28
N GLU A 35 -75.36 -10.45 4.41
CA GLU A 35 -74.04 -10.67 3.79
C GLU A 35 -73.23 -11.70 4.59
N TRP A 36 -72.52 -12.60 3.89
CA TRP A 36 -71.55 -13.52 4.48
C TRP A 36 -70.24 -12.78 4.83
N ARG A 37 -70.31 -11.88 5.82
CA ARG A 37 -69.15 -11.08 6.27
C ARG A 37 -68.16 -11.93 7.07
N LEU A 38 -66.86 -11.69 6.85
CA LEU A 38 -65.80 -12.12 7.78
C LEU A 38 -66.16 -11.72 9.23
N PRO A 39 -65.88 -12.56 10.25
CA PRO A 39 -65.77 -12.09 11.62
C PRO A 39 -64.83 -10.88 11.71
N ALA A 40 -65.10 -9.96 12.64
CA ALA A 40 -64.50 -8.62 12.70
C ALA A 40 -62.96 -8.57 12.79
N ALA A 41 -62.29 -9.71 12.97
CA ALA A 41 -60.84 -9.89 12.86
C ALA A 41 -60.24 -9.55 11.48
N TYR A 42 -61.05 -9.24 10.46
CA TYR A 42 -60.60 -8.62 9.19
C TYR A 42 -60.89 -7.11 9.10
N GLY A 43 -61.69 -6.56 10.02
CA GLY A 43 -62.10 -5.15 10.06
C GLY A 43 -61.19 -4.27 10.92
N GLU A 44 -60.63 -4.80 12.02
CA GLU A 44 -59.65 -4.08 12.83
C GLU A 44 -58.29 -3.98 12.14
N GLN A 45 -58.20 -3.06 11.18
CA GLN A 45 -56.93 -2.52 10.74
C GLN A 45 -56.27 -1.71 11.86
N ARG A 46 -55.53 -2.39 12.73
CA ARG A 46 -54.15 -1.92 12.94
C ARG A 46 -53.55 -1.75 11.54
N ARG A 47 -52.85 -0.65 11.27
CA ARG A 47 -52.20 -0.44 9.96
C ARG A 47 -51.15 -1.55 9.76
N PHE A 48 -51.54 -2.64 9.09
CA PHE A 48 -50.67 -3.76 8.74
C PHE A 48 -49.70 -3.31 7.63
N SER A 49 -48.72 -2.50 8.05
CA SER A 49 -47.60 -2.07 7.25
C SER A 49 -46.82 -3.28 6.76
N ALA A 50 -46.38 -3.25 5.50
CA ALA A 50 -45.47 -4.25 4.93
C ALA A 50 -44.11 -4.32 5.68
N SER A 51 -43.84 -3.39 6.59
CA SER A 51 -42.67 -3.38 7.49
C SER A 51 -42.69 -4.41 8.62
N SER A 52 -43.60 -5.39 8.60
CA SER A 52 -43.63 -6.54 9.53
C SER A 52 -43.15 -7.86 8.90
N LEU A 53 -42.92 -7.89 7.58
CA LEU A 53 -41.96 -8.83 7.01
C LEU A 53 -40.56 -8.43 7.50
N PRO A 54 -39.63 -9.38 7.71
CA PRO A 54 -38.26 -9.03 8.04
C PRO A 54 -37.70 -8.13 6.92
N LYS A 55 -37.11 -7.00 7.31
CA LYS A 55 -36.22 -6.28 6.41
C LYS A 55 -34.98 -7.13 6.23
N VAL A 56 -35.00 -8.00 5.22
CA VAL A 56 -33.80 -8.52 4.56
C VAL A 56 -32.83 -7.34 4.44
N GLY A 57 -31.64 -7.50 4.99
CA GLY A 57 -30.84 -6.37 5.47
C GLY A 57 -30.63 -5.33 4.37
N ILE A 58 -31.08 -4.08 4.60
CA ILE A 58 -30.86 -3.00 3.64
C ILE A 58 -29.35 -2.74 3.56
N LEU A 59 -28.72 -3.35 2.57
CA LEU A 59 -27.36 -3.10 2.17
C LEU A 59 -27.32 -1.65 1.69
N ARG A 60 -26.72 -0.79 2.53
CA ARG A 60 -26.67 0.66 2.31
C ARG A 60 -25.69 0.94 1.17
N LEU A 61 -26.18 0.86 -0.07
CA LEU A 61 -25.46 1.34 -1.24
C LEU A 61 -25.08 2.82 -1.05
N PRO A 62 -23.90 3.26 -1.52
CA PRO A 62 -23.50 4.67 -1.48
C PRO A 62 -24.53 5.57 -2.18
N ALA A 63 -24.63 6.82 -1.73
CA ALA A 63 -25.71 7.75 -2.11
C ALA A 63 -25.60 8.35 -3.53
N GLU A 64 -24.85 7.73 -4.43
CA GLU A 64 -24.41 8.31 -5.72
C GLU A 64 -25.20 7.80 -6.94
N MET A 65 -26.17 6.89 -6.74
CA MET A 65 -26.99 6.27 -7.81
C MET A 65 -28.42 6.84 -7.93
N ALA A 66 -28.66 8.06 -7.44
CA ALA A 66 -29.94 8.76 -7.58
C ALA A 66 -29.88 9.85 -8.67
N GLY A 67 -30.34 9.51 -9.88
CA GLY A 67 -30.40 10.45 -11.02
C GLY A 67 -31.36 11.63 -10.81
N GLN A 68 -31.05 12.76 -11.45
CA GLN A 68 -31.71 14.06 -11.26
C GLN A 68 -32.94 14.31 -12.15
N ALA A 69 -33.86 15.17 -11.69
CA ALA A 69 -34.61 16.15 -12.49
C ALA A 69 -35.39 17.14 -11.57
N PRO A 70 -35.79 18.36 -12.02
CA PRO A 70 -34.93 19.38 -12.65
C PRO A 70 -35.22 20.85 -12.20
N THR A 71 -34.31 21.79 -12.52
CA THR A 71 -34.47 23.28 -12.49
C THR A 71 -34.74 23.97 -11.13
N VAL A 72 -34.42 25.26 -10.87
CA VAL A 72 -34.19 26.46 -11.71
C VAL A 72 -32.81 27.13 -11.41
N VAL A 73 -32.47 28.20 -12.15
CA VAL A 73 -31.16 28.86 -12.40
C VAL A 73 -31.18 30.32 -11.83
N PRO A 74 -30.10 31.13 -11.85
CA PRO A 74 -28.76 31.05 -11.21
C PRO A 74 -28.51 32.19 -10.18
N THR A 75 -27.31 32.21 -9.57
CA THR A 75 -26.64 33.45 -9.12
C THR A 75 -25.17 33.44 -9.56
N VAL A 76 -24.62 34.58 -10.00
CA VAL A 76 -23.22 34.72 -10.48
C VAL A 76 -22.28 35.11 -9.34
N GLY A 77 -21.12 34.45 -9.24
CA GLY A 77 -20.04 34.80 -8.31
C GLY A 77 -18.70 34.19 -8.72
N THR A 78 -17.69 35.01 -8.97
CA THR A 78 -16.38 34.62 -9.53
C THR A 78 -15.27 34.55 -8.48
N ALA A 79 -14.48 33.48 -8.42
CA ALA A 79 -13.06 33.53 -8.01
C ALA A 79 -12.25 32.27 -8.39
N ALA A 80 -11.03 32.54 -8.85
CA ALA A 80 -9.76 31.78 -8.95
C ALA A 80 -9.59 30.33 -8.40
N PRO A 81 -8.62 29.56 -8.94
CA PRO A 81 -8.40 28.15 -8.58
C PRO A 81 -7.52 27.96 -7.33
N GLN A 82 -7.71 26.81 -6.67
CA GLN A 82 -6.70 26.19 -5.80
C GLN A 82 -6.21 24.89 -6.44
N ALA A 83 -4.90 24.65 -6.37
CA ALA A 83 -4.28 23.43 -6.89
C ALA A 83 -4.75 22.22 -6.08
N ARG A 84 -5.29 21.20 -6.75
CA ARG A 84 -5.39 19.86 -6.16
C ARG A 84 -3.99 19.26 -6.15
N ALA A 85 -3.51 18.88 -4.96
CA ALA A 85 -2.54 17.81 -4.90
C ALA A 85 -3.26 16.54 -5.36
N ASP A 86 -2.65 15.80 -6.29
CA ASP A 86 -3.17 14.50 -6.72
C ASP A 86 -3.00 13.50 -5.57
N SER A 87 -4.01 13.46 -4.70
CA SER A 87 -4.19 12.36 -3.77
C SER A 87 -4.30 11.08 -4.60
N ALA A 88 -3.23 10.29 -4.62
CA ALA A 88 -3.25 8.97 -5.20
C ALA A 88 -4.45 8.23 -4.61
N ALA A 89 -5.44 7.96 -5.45
CA ALA A 89 -6.63 7.25 -5.01
C ALA A 89 -6.17 5.86 -4.59
N VAL A 90 -6.13 5.62 -3.27
CA VAL A 90 -5.99 4.28 -2.73
C VAL A 90 -7.14 3.49 -3.34
N HIS A 91 -6.81 2.68 -4.34
CA HIS A 91 -7.74 1.72 -4.91
C HIS A 91 -8.03 0.73 -3.79
N VAL A 92 -9.06 1.03 -3.00
CA VAL A 92 -9.78 0.05 -2.21
C VAL A 92 -10.30 -0.95 -3.22
N ALA A 93 -9.49 -1.98 -3.45
CA ALA A 93 -9.85 -3.10 -4.28
C ALA A 93 -11.10 -3.70 -3.66
N VAL A 94 -12.25 -3.42 -4.27
CA VAL A 94 -13.48 -4.15 -4.00
C VAL A 94 -13.12 -5.60 -4.24
N VAL A 95 -12.98 -6.36 -3.16
CA VAL A 95 -12.41 -7.70 -3.19
C VAL A 95 -13.21 -8.51 -4.20
N GLY A 96 -12.53 -8.97 -5.26
CA GLY A 96 -13.15 -9.78 -6.29
C GLY A 96 -13.58 -11.13 -5.72
N PRO A 97 -14.18 -12.00 -6.55
CA PRO A 97 -14.37 -13.40 -6.15
C PRO A 97 -13.04 -14.11 -5.84
N THR A 98 -11.90 -13.56 -6.29
CA THR A 98 -10.55 -13.97 -5.89
C THR A 98 -9.76 -12.84 -5.23
N SER A 99 -8.93 -13.24 -4.26
CA SER A 99 -7.71 -12.54 -3.83
C SER A 99 -6.52 -13.18 -4.57
N ASP A 100 -5.65 -12.34 -5.14
CA ASP A 100 -4.51 -12.73 -5.99
C ASP A 100 -3.22 -12.01 -5.54
N ILE A 101 -3.02 -11.83 -4.23
CA ILE A 101 -1.93 -11.04 -3.64
C ILE A 101 -0.58 -11.76 -3.79
N GLY A 102 -0.54 -13.07 -3.56
CA GLY A 102 0.63 -13.92 -3.80
C GLY A 102 1.03 -13.92 -5.28
N PRO A 103 0.12 -14.19 -6.23
CA PRO A 103 0.33 -13.98 -7.66
C PRO A 103 0.84 -12.57 -8.02
N TYR A 104 0.25 -11.50 -7.47
CA TYR A 104 0.69 -10.12 -7.70
C TYR A 104 2.15 -9.89 -7.28
N LEU A 105 2.50 -10.25 -6.04
CA LEU A 105 3.86 -10.14 -5.49
C LEU A 105 4.89 -10.99 -6.27
N ARG A 106 4.47 -12.10 -6.88
CA ARG A 106 5.33 -12.91 -7.76
C ARG A 106 5.52 -12.30 -9.15
N ALA A 107 4.44 -11.83 -9.79
CA ALA A 107 4.40 -11.65 -11.24
C ALA A 107 4.48 -10.20 -11.75
N ARG A 108 4.04 -9.20 -10.97
CA ARG A 108 3.97 -7.78 -11.42
C ARG A 108 4.61 -6.78 -10.46
N SER A 109 5.31 -7.29 -9.46
CA SER A 109 5.97 -6.48 -8.42
C SER A 109 7.00 -5.51 -9.02
N PRO A 110 7.05 -4.21 -8.63
CA PRO A 110 8.02 -3.22 -9.14
C PRO A 110 9.49 -3.62 -9.02
N LEU A 111 9.81 -4.61 -8.17
CA LEU A 111 11.14 -5.18 -8.04
C LEU A 111 11.70 -5.69 -9.37
N ALA A 112 10.84 -6.19 -10.27
CA ALA A 112 11.24 -6.62 -11.61
C ALA A 112 11.72 -5.47 -12.51
N ASP A 113 11.24 -4.24 -12.28
CA ASP A 113 11.74 -3.05 -12.98
C ASP A 113 13.12 -2.66 -12.44
N SER A 114 13.32 -2.77 -11.12
CA SER A 114 14.66 -2.58 -10.54
C SER A 114 15.64 -3.64 -11.05
N GLU A 115 15.25 -4.92 -11.14
CA GLU A 115 16.08 -6.00 -11.69
C GLU A 115 16.45 -5.76 -13.16
N ARG A 116 15.47 -5.37 -13.99
CA ARG A 116 15.71 -5.00 -15.39
C ARG A 116 16.71 -3.84 -15.53
N LEU A 117 16.70 -2.88 -14.61
CA LEU A 117 17.69 -1.79 -14.58
C LEU A 117 19.07 -2.25 -14.06
N LEU A 118 19.14 -3.13 -13.07
CA LEU A 118 20.39 -3.67 -12.52
C LEU A 118 21.13 -4.63 -13.46
N ASN A 119 20.40 -5.24 -14.40
CA ASN A 119 20.93 -6.14 -15.43
C ASN A 119 21.33 -5.43 -16.73
N ARG A 120 21.23 -4.09 -16.79
CA ARG A 120 21.73 -3.28 -17.91
C ARG A 120 23.25 -3.27 -18.00
N ALA A 121 23.78 -3.16 -19.23
CA ALA A 121 25.21 -3.01 -19.47
C ALA A 121 25.76 -1.72 -18.83
N GLU A 122 24.98 -0.64 -18.89
CA GLU A 122 25.32 0.65 -18.28
C GLU A 122 25.34 0.60 -16.75
N PHE A 123 24.53 -0.27 -16.13
CA PHE A 123 24.62 -0.50 -14.69
C PHE A 123 25.91 -1.24 -14.30
N SER A 124 26.42 -2.06 -15.21
CA SER A 124 27.68 -2.78 -15.01
C SER A 124 28.90 -1.88 -15.15
N SER A 125 28.84 -0.76 -15.90
CA SER A 125 29.93 0.22 -15.98
C SER A 125 30.00 1.20 -14.79
N LEU A 126 28.98 1.24 -13.92
CA LEU A 126 29.00 2.06 -12.70
C LEU A 126 30.12 1.63 -11.73
N ILE A 127 30.74 2.61 -11.09
CA ILE A 127 31.80 2.38 -10.08
C ILE A 127 31.30 1.51 -8.92
N PRO A 128 32.13 0.61 -8.34
CA PRO A 128 31.69 -0.34 -7.30
C PRO A 128 31.07 0.33 -6.07
N ALA A 129 31.47 1.55 -5.73
CA ALA A 129 30.93 2.33 -4.61
C ALA A 129 29.43 2.66 -4.77
N ILE A 130 28.96 2.93 -5.99
CA ILE A 130 27.54 3.16 -6.30
C ILE A 130 26.85 1.81 -6.58
N ARG A 131 27.53 0.92 -7.30
CA ARG A 131 26.97 -0.35 -7.79
C ARG A 131 26.69 -1.37 -6.67
N ARG A 132 27.49 -1.40 -5.59
CA ARG A 132 27.31 -2.33 -4.47
C ARG A 132 26.08 -2.01 -3.61
N PRO A 133 25.87 -0.77 -3.08
CA PRO A 133 24.67 -0.44 -2.31
C PRO A 133 23.38 -0.70 -3.07
N LEU A 134 23.29 -0.29 -4.34
CA LEU A 134 22.05 -0.47 -5.12
C LEU A 134 21.71 -1.96 -5.36
N LYS A 135 22.70 -2.85 -5.47
CA LYS A 135 22.45 -4.31 -5.50
C LYS A 135 22.11 -4.88 -4.13
N ALA A 136 22.68 -4.36 -3.04
CA ALA A 136 22.36 -4.78 -1.67
C ALA A 136 20.91 -4.38 -1.29
N ASP A 137 20.52 -3.15 -1.58
CA ASP A 137 19.14 -2.66 -1.39
C ASP A 137 18.13 -3.49 -2.17
N HIS A 138 18.42 -3.81 -3.43
CA HIS A 138 17.58 -4.70 -4.23
C HIS A 138 17.41 -6.07 -3.57
N ALA A 139 18.52 -6.70 -3.15
CA ALA A 139 18.46 -7.99 -2.46
C ALA A 139 17.65 -7.91 -1.14
N ALA A 140 17.76 -6.81 -0.39
CA ALA A 140 16.94 -6.57 0.81
C ALA A 140 15.45 -6.49 0.47
N ARG A 141 15.05 -5.75 -0.58
CA ARG A 141 13.65 -5.69 -1.03
C ARG A 141 13.15 -7.02 -1.61
N THR A 142 14.02 -7.85 -2.18
CA THR A 142 13.70 -9.23 -2.57
C THR A 142 13.39 -10.10 -1.35
N VAL A 143 14.19 -10.00 -0.28
CA VAL A 143 13.96 -10.74 0.97
C VAL A 143 12.67 -10.27 1.67
N GLU A 144 12.44 -8.97 1.74
CA GLU A 144 11.23 -8.38 2.33
C GLU A 144 9.94 -8.82 1.61
N ARG A 145 9.94 -8.76 0.27
CA ARG A 145 8.87 -9.32 -0.58
C ARG A 145 8.65 -10.80 -0.29
N ASN A 146 9.71 -11.60 -0.24
CA ASN A 146 9.61 -13.03 0.01
C ASN A 146 9.07 -13.33 1.42
N GLY A 147 9.34 -12.48 2.41
CA GLY A 147 8.77 -12.57 3.75
C GLY A 147 7.27 -12.28 3.81
N MET A 148 6.70 -11.56 2.83
CA MET A 148 5.26 -11.32 2.71
C MET A 148 4.50 -12.47 2.04
N LEU A 149 5.16 -13.27 1.19
CA LEU A 149 4.49 -14.33 0.40
C LEU A 149 3.69 -15.35 1.26
N PRO A 150 4.19 -15.89 2.39
CA PRO A 150 3.42 -16.85 3.20
C PRO A 150 2.16 -16.26 3.85
N GLU A 151 2.11 -14.94 4.05
CA GLU A 151 0.90 -14.26 4.52
C GLU A 151 -0.06 -13.96 3.37
N ALA A 152 0.47 -13.58 2.20
CA ALA A 152 -0.32 -13.39 0.98
C ALA A 152 -0.99 -14.70 0.51
N ASP A 153 -0.23 -15.79 0.39
CA ASP A 153 -0.75 -17.10 -0.03
C ASP A 153 -1.84 -17.64 0.93
N TRP A 154 -1.71 -17.36 2.24
CA TRP A 154 -2.71 -17.76 3.24
C TRP A 154 -4.00 -16.92 3.15
N ILE A 155 -3.90 -15.63 2.80
CA ILE A 155 -5.07 -14.79 2.54
C ILE A 155 -5.75 -15.25 1.25
N ASP A 156 -5.00 -15.47 0.18
CA ASP A 156 -5.54 -15.94 -1.10
C ASP A 156 -6.25 -17.29 -0.94
N ASP A 157 -5.62 -18.29 -0.31
CA ASP A 157 -6.27 -19.57 0.01
C ASP A 157 -7.56 -19.38 0.84
N SER A 158 -7.51 -18.54 1.87
CA SER A 158 -8.65 -18.39 2.77
C SER A 158 -9.81 -17.60 2.18
N VAL A 159 -9.54 -16.60 1.33
CA VAL A 159 -10.57 -15.90 0.56
C VAL A 159 -11.14 -16.86 -0.48
N ASN A 160 -10.30 -17.48 -1.31
CA ASN A 160 -10.72 -18.19 -2.51
C ASN A 160 -11.33 -19.57 -2.20
N ASN A 161 -10.70 -20.35 -1.31
CA ASN A 161 -11.08 -21.73 -1.05
C ASN A 161 -11.98 -21.91 0.18
N ARG A 162 -11.96 -20.97 1.15
CA ARG A 162 -12.68 -21.12 2.43
C ARG A 162 -13.83 -20.14 2.63
N LEU A 163 -13.67 -18.86 2.32
CA LEU A 163 -14.74 -17.85 2.48
C LEU A 163 -15.60 -17.70 1.23
N GLY A 164 -15.00 -17.77 0.03
CA GLY A 164 -15.69 -17.63 -1.26
C GLY A 164 -16.90 -18.54 -1.41
N PRO A 165 -16.76 -19.88 -1.34
CA PRO A 165 -17.88 -20.81 -1.49
C PRO A 165 -18.99 -20.63 -0.43
N TRP A 166 -18.64 -20.19 0.78
CA TRP A 166 -19.64 -19.90 1.83
C TRP A 166 -20.36 -18.57 1.54
N LYS A 167 -19.65 -17.56 1.02
CA LYS A 167 -20.28 -16.31 0.55
C LYS A 167 -21.22 -16.58 -0.62
N GLU A 168 -20.80 -17.36 -1.63
CA GLU A 168 -21.65 -17.77 -2.76
C GLU A 168 -22.91 -18.49 -2.27
N GLN A 169 -22.78 -19.39 -1.30
CA GLN A 169 -23.92 -20.07 -0.68
C GLN A 169 -24.86 -19.10 0.06
N LEU A 170 -24.32 -18.10 0.76
CA LEU A 170 -25.12 -17.07 1.43
C LEU A 170 -25.86 -16.18 0.41
N ASP A 171 -25.18 -15.70 -0.62
CA ASP A 171 -25.75 -14.87 -1.68
C ASP A 171 -26.85 -15.62 -2.46
N ALA A 172 -26.65 -16.91 -2.76
CA ALA A 172 -27.66 -17.75 -3.41
C ALA A 172 -28.87 -18.06 -2.51
N ASN A 173 -28.65 -18.24 -1.19
CA ASN A 173 -29.73 -18.38 -0.22
C ASN A 173 -30.55 -17.09 -0.09
N LEU A 174 -29.89 -15.92 -0.14
CA LEU A 174 -30.52 -14.60 -0.13
C LEU A 174 -31.41 -14.40 -1.37
N GLU A 175 -30.87 -14.63 -2.57
CA GLU A 175 -31.62 -14.52 -3.83
C GLU A 175 -32.86 -15.43 -3.85
N LYS A 176 -32.75 -16.64 -3.27
CA LYS A 176 -33.88 -17.56 -3.12
C LYS A 176 -34.95 -17.03 -2.16
N LEU A 177 -34.54 -16.48 -1.00
CA LEU A 177 -35.48 -15.90 -0.02
C LEU A 177 -36.23 -14.69 -0.59
N ASP A 178 -35.57 -13.86 -1.39
CA ASP A 178 -36.21 -12.72 -2.07
C ASP A 178 -37.22 -13.18 -3.13
N LYS A 179 -36.84 -14.16 -3.99
CA LYS A 179 -37.75 -14.75 -4.99
C LYS A 179 -38.99 -15.39 -4.36
N GLU A 180 -38.83 -16.13 -3.26
CA GLU A 180 -39.98 -16.68 -2.52
C GLU A 180 -40.81 -15.58 -1.83
N THR A 181 -40.19 -14.49 -1.39
CA THR A 181 -40.88 -13.36 -0.75
C THR A 181 -41.75 -12.56 -1.74
N GLU A 182 -41.29 -12.32 -2.97
CA GLU A 182 -42.13 -11.74 -4.03
C GLU A 182 -43.27 -12.68 -4.46
N SER A 183 -43.01 -13.98 -4.49
CA SER A 183 -44.04 -14.99 -4.74
C SER A 183 -45.14 -14.96 -3.66
N TYR A 184 -44.74 -14.91 -2.38
CA TYR A 184 -45.66 -14.77 -1.25
C TYR A 184 -46.47 -13.46 -1.30
N LYS A 185 -45.85 -12.32 -1.64
CA LYS A 185 -46.56 -11.03 -1.83
C LYS A 185 -47.62 -11.12 -2.92
N THR A 186 -47.32 -11.82 -4.02
CA THR A 186 -48.24 -12.03 -5.14
C THR A 186 -49.45 -12.86 -4.73
N ASP A 187 -49.23 -14.00 -4.05
CA ASP A 187 -50.29 -14.86 -3.53
C ASP A 187 -51.18 -14.14 -2.49
N VAL A 188 -50.59 -13.36 -1.57
CA VAL A 188 -51.34 -12.51 -0.61
C VAL A 188 -52.22 -11.49 -1.35
N GLY A 189 -51.73 -10.91 -2.44
CA GLY A 189 -52.51 -10.01 -3.30
C GLY A 189 -53.71 -10.71 -3.97
N LEU A 190 -53.50 -11.92 -4.48
CA LEU A 190 -54.53 -12.75 -5.14
C LEU A 190 -55.58 -13.27 -4.15
N ALA A 191 -55.16 -13.70 -2.95
CA ALA A 191 -56.07 -14.10 -1.88
C ALA A 191 -56.91 -12.90 -1.43
N ARG A 192 -56.29 -11.72 -1.24
CA ARG A 192 -57.00 -10.50 -0.83
C ARG A 192 -58.06 -10.07 -1.87
N SER A 193 -57.78 -10.14 -3.16
CA SER A 193 -58.75 -9.75 -4.20
C SER A 193 -59.91 -10.73 -4.37
N LYS A 194 -59.71 -12.02 -4.04
CA LYS A 194 -60.79 -13.03 -4.01
C LYS A 194 -61.65 -12.99 -2.74
N CYS A 195 -61.08 -12.61 -1.60
CA CYS A 195 -61.71 -12.73 -0.29
C CYS A 195 -62.39 -11.45 0.24
N MET A 196 -62.31 -10.32 -0.48
CA MET A 196 -62.82 -9.04 0.00
C MET A 196 -63.72 -8.33 -1.04
N PRO A 197 -65.04 -8.62 -1.05
CA PRO A 197 -65.77 -9.63 -0.28
C PRO A 197 -65.71 -11.02 -0.94
N ALA A 198 -65.78 -12.08 -0.12
CA ALA A 198 -66.12 -13.41 -0.62
C ALA A 198 -67.57 -13.42 -1.14
N ARG A 199 -67.81 -14.06 -2.30
CA ARG A 199 -69.10 -14.00 -3.01
C ARG A 199 -70.13 -15.03 -2.53
N ASP A 200 -69.66 -16.13 -1.96
CA ASP A 200 -70.45 -17.30 -1.58
C ASP A 200 -69.70 -18.13 -0.51
N GLU A 201 -70.40 -19.10 0.09
CA GLU A 201 -69.87 -19.97 1.14
C GLU A 201 -68.68 -20.84 0.68
N ALA A 202 -68.60 -21.20 -0.61
CA ALA A 202 -67.48 -21.97 -1.14
C ALA A 202 -66.19 -21.12 -1.22
N THR A 203 -66.32 -19.88 -1.69
CA THR A 203 -65.27 -18.85 -1.70
C THR A 203 -64.85 -18.52 -0.28
N TRP A 204 -65.81 -18.38 0.65
CA TRP A 204 -65.57 -18.20 2.07
C TRP A 204 -64.70 -19.32 2.68
N GLN A 205 -65.08 -20.58 2.48
CA GLN A 205 -64.33 -21.74 2.98
C GLN A 205 -62.95 -21.89 2.31
N TRP A 206 -62.81 -21.47 1.05
CA TRP A 206 -61.49 -21.36 0.41
C TRP A 206 -60.63 -20.29 1.10
N CYS A 207 -61.17 -19.10 1.36
CA CYS A 207 -60.48 -17.99 2.03
C CYS A 207 -59.98 -18.36 3.43
N LEU A 208 -60.75 -19.15 4.21
CA LEU A 208 -60.29 -19.64 5.51
C LEU A 208 -59.08 -20.58 5.40
N LYS A 209 -59.09 -21.52 4.44
CA LYS A 209 -57.96 -22.44 4.20
C LYS A 209 -56.73 -21.71 3.68
N GLU A 210 -56.93 -20.80 2.72
CA GLU A 210 -55.86 -20.02 2.11
C GLU A 210 -55.18 -19.09 3.12
N LYS A 211 -55.94 -18.47 4.03
CA LYS A 211 -55.39 -17.69 5.14
C LYS A 211 -54.42 -18.52 5.99
N THR A 212 -54.78 -19.76 6.32
CA THR A 212 -53.92 -20.67 7.10
C THR A 212 -52.64 -21.02 6.33
N ARG A 213 -52.76 -21.41 5.05
CA ARG A 213 -51.59 -21.69 4.18
C ARG A 213 -50.62 -20.51 4.11
N LEU A 214 -51.15 -19.29 3.95
CA LEU A 214 -50.34 -18.08 3.86
C LEU A 214 -49.65 -17.76 5.20
N GLU A 215 -50.32 -17.96 6.34
CA GLU A 215 -49.70 -17.77 7.66
C GLU A 215 -48.59 -18.80 7.94
N GLU A 216 -48.80 -20.07 7.57
CA GLU A 216 -47.78 -21.12 7.63
C GLU A 216 -46.56 -20.79 6.75
N TRP A 217 -46.80 -20.32 5.52
CA TRP A 217 -45.72 -19.89 4.62
C TRP A 217 -45.00 -18.64 5.14
N ARG A 218 -45.71 -17.68 5.74
CA ARG A 218 -45.13 -16.48 6.37
C ARG A 218 -44.19 -16.85 7.52
N VAL A 219 -44.59 -17.80 8.37
CA VAL A 219 -43.74 -18.32 9.46
C VAL A 219 -42.54 -19.10 8.91
N SER A 220 -42.73 -19.91 7.87
CA SER A 220 -41.65 -20.64 7.18
C SER A 220 -40.62 -19.71 6.53
N LEU A 221 -41.05 -18.60 5.91
CA LEU A 221 -40.16 -17.57 5.37
C LEU A 221 -39.41 -16.84 6.48
N PHE A 222 -40.10 -16.43 7.54
CA PHE A 222 -39.48 -15.76 8.68
C PHE A 222 -38.37 -16.62 9.33
N ASN A 223 -38.67 -17.89 9.63
CA ASN A 223 -37.71 -18.81 10.27
C ASN A 223 -36.46 -19.05 9.40
N ARG A 224 -36.60 -19.09 8.07
CA ARG A 224 -35.47 -19.24 7.14
C ARG A 224 -34.68 -17.94 6.96
N GLY A 225 -35.34 -16.79 7.02
CA GLY A 225 -34.68 -15.48 7.10
C GLY A 225 -33.81 -15.35 8.35
N GLU A 226 -34.33 -15.76 9.52
CA GLU A 226 -33.56 -15.76 10.77
C GLU A 226 -32.39 -16.76 10.74
N ALA A 227 -32.55 -17.93 10.12
CA ALA A 227 -31.45 -18.86 9.90
C ALA A 227 -30.34 -18.27 9.00
N HIS A 228 -30.72 -17.63 7.88
CA HIS A 228 -29.78 -16.92 7.02
C HIS A 228 -29.07 -15.77 7.75
N ASN A 229 -29.80 -14.95 8.52
CA ASN A 229 -29.23 -13.89 9.35
C ASN A 229 -28.19 -14.44 10.35
N ALA A 230 -28.48 -15.59 10.97
CA ALA A 230 -27.56 -16.25 11.90
C ALA A 230 -26.31 -16.81 11.20
N ASP A 231 -26.41 -17.36 10.00
CA ASP A 231 -25.26 -17.83 9.23
C ASP A 231 -24.42 -16.69 8.66
N LEU A 232 -25.04 -15.58 8.23
CA LEU A 232 -24.35 -14.34 7.86
C LEU A 232 -23.58 -13.74 9.05
N ALA A 233 -24.15 -13.77 10.25
CA ALA A 233 -23.45 -13.35 11.47
C ALA A 233 -22.24 -14.26 11.80
N LYS A 234 -22.33 -15.58 11.58
CA LYS A 234 -21.19 -16.50 11.69
C LYS A 234 -20.12 -16.19 10.64
N PHE A 235 -20.51 -15.90 9.40
CA PHE A 235 -19.59 -15.52 8.32
C PHE A 235 -18.81 -14.26 8.68
N HIS A 236 -19.47 -13.18 9.14
CA HIS A 236 -18.77 -11.97 9.60
C HIS A 236 -17.85 -12.19 10.81
N LEU A 237 -18.21 -13.09 11.73
CA LEU A 237 -17.33 -13.46 12.84
C LEU A 237 -16.08 -14.22 12.35
N GLN A 238 -16.22 -15.03 11.29
CA GLN A 238 -15.13 -15.76 10.67
C GLN A 238 -14.32 -14.91 9.67
N SER A 239 -14.87 -13.87 9.04
CA SER A 239 -14.14 -12.95 8.14
C SER A 239 -13.19 -12.03 8.92
N LYS A 240 -13.60 -11.56 10.09
CA LYS A 240 -12.91 -10.51 10.87
C LYS A 240 -11.38 -10.72 11.07
N PRO A 241 -10.85 -11.93 11.34
CA PRO A 241 -9.41 -12.15 11.41
C PRO A 241 -8.70 -11.87 10.07
N TYR A 242 -9.32 -12.26 8.95
CA TYR A 242 -8.82 -12.03 7.60
C TYR A 242 -8.80 -10.55 7.26
N ASP A 243 -9.89 -9.83 7.55
CA ASP A 243 -9.97 -8.38 7.34
C ASP A 243 -8.80 -7.64 8.03
N SER A 244 -8.46 -8.05 9.26
CA SER A 244 -7.35 -7.47 10.03
C SER A 244 -5.95 -7.83 9.49
N ARG A 245 -5.76 -9.06 8.99
CA ARG A 245 -4.48 -9.50 8.39
C ARG A 245 -4.28 -8.93 6.99
N LEU A 246 -5.36 -8.79 6.21
CA LEU A 246 -5.35 -8.15 4.90
C LEU A 246 -4.96 -6.68 5.01
N ALA A 247 -5.57 -5.92 5.92
CA ALA A 247 -5.17 -4.52 6.16
C ALA A 247 -3.70 -4.42 6.59
N ALA A 248 -3.23 -5.31 7.48
CA ALA A 248 -1.84 -5.34 7.91
C ALA A 248 -0.86 -5.76 6.79
N LEU A 249 -1.25 -6.65 5.88
CA LEU A 249 -0.43 -7.06 4.74
C LEU A 249 -0.37 -5.94 3.69
N LEU A 250 -1.50 -5.34 3.32
CA LEU A 250 -1.56 -4.25 2.33
C LEU A 250 -0.67 -3.07 2.74
N ALA A 251 -0.66 -2.69 4.03
CA ALA A 251 0.23 -1.65 4.55
C ALA A 251 1.74 -2.01 4.43
N LYS A 252 2.11 -3.29 4.57
CA LYS A 252 3.49 -3.75 4.30
C LYS A 252 3.82 -3.65 2.82
N ILE A 253 2.89 -4.07 1.95
CA ILE A 253 3.07 -4.03 0.49
C ILE A 253 3.22 -2.60 0.01
N GLU A 254 2.38 -1.66 0.46
CA GLU A 254 2.49 -0.23 0.15
C GLU A 254 3.85 0.35 0.57
N SER A 255 4.28 0.11 1.81
CA SER A 255 5.58 0.57 2.31
C SER A 255 6.76 -0.03 1.53
N TRP A 256 6.65 -1.31 1.14
CA TRP A 256 7.63 -2.00 0.32
C TRP A 256 7.69 -1.46 -1.12
N GLU A 257 6.54 -1.19 -1.75
CA GLU A 257 6.45 -0.60 -3.09
C GLU A 257 7.06 0.80 -3.14
N ILE A 258 6.79 1.64 -2.14
CA ILE A 258 7.43 2.96 -2.00
C ILE A 258 8.95 2.81 -1.99
N ALA A 259 9.50 1.94 -1.13
CA ALA A 259 10.94 1.74 -1.00
C ALA A 259 11.59 1.12 -2.25
N VAL A 260 10.86 0.30 -3.02
CA VAL A 260 11.30 -0.20 -4.33
C VAL A 260 11.26 0.89 -5.40
N ASN A 261 10.25 1.77 -5.40
CA ASN A 261 10.17 2.91 -6.30
C ASN A 261 11.29 3.94 -6.04
N GLU A 262 11.65 4.18 -4.78
CA GLU A 262 12.83 4.96 -4.40
C GLU A 262 14.14 4.33 -4.87
N LEU A 263 14.27 3.00 -4.79
CA LEU A 263 15.40 2.26 -5.34
C LEU A 263 15.47 2.40 -6.88
N ILE A 264 14.35 2.25 -7.58
CA ILE A 264 14.24 2.47 -9.03
C ILE A 264 14.66 3.91 -9.39
N ALA A 265 14.21 4.91 -8.62
CA ALA A 265 14.59 6.31 -8.83
C ALA A 265 16.10 6.53 -8.64
N ARG A 266 16.71 5.94 -7.59
CA ARG A 266 18.16 6.01 -7.35
C ARG A 266 18.98 5.29 -8.44
N ILE A 267 18.52 4.14 -8.93
CA ILE A 267 19.17 3.45 -10.06
C ILE A 267 19.06 4.28 -11.34
N LYS A 268 17.86 4.81 -11.68
CA LYS A 268 17.66 5.69 -12.84
C LYS A 268 18.53 6.95 -12.75
N LYS A 269 18.65 7.56 -11.57
CA LYS A 269 19.54 8.70 -11.32
C LYS A 269 21.01 8.33 -11.61
N ALA A 270 21.51 7.25 -11.00
CA ALA A 270 22.89 6.78 -11.18
C ALA A 270 23.23 6.35 -12.62
N LEU A 271 22.23 5.96 -13.43
CA LEU A 271 22.39 5.63 -14.85
C LEU A 271 22.37 6.86 -15.77
N ASN A 272 21.80 7.97 -15.32
CA ASN A 272 21.65 9.21 -16.11
C ASN A 272 22.72 10.26 -15.77
N GLU A 273 23.20 10.28 -14.53
CA GLU A 273 24.35 11.10 -14.13
C GLU A 273 25.63 10.54 -14.77
N LYS A 274 26.41 11.40 -15.42
CA LYS A 274 27.64 10.95 -16.10
C LYS A 274 28.66 10.46 -15.06
N PRO A 275 29.43 9.39 -15.35
CA PRO A 275 30.51 8.96 -14.47
C PRO A 275 31.63 10.01 -14.33
N ASP A 276 31.72 10.97 -15.26
CA ASP A 276 32.65 12.11 -15.20
C ASP A 276 32.28 13.09 -14.08
N THR A 277 30.98 13.25 -13.77
CA THR A 277 30.48 13.91 -12.56
C THR A 277 30.54 12.95 -11.37
N GLN A 278 31.76 12.50 -11.08
CA GLN A 278 32.05 11.62 -9.94
C GLN A 278 31.65 12.32 -8.64
N ILE A 279 30.83 11.64 -7.83
CA ILE A 279 30.43 12.11 -6.50
C ILE A 279 31.70 12.19 -5.63
N LEU A 280 32.08 13.41 -5.23
CA LEU A 280 33.05 13.61 -4.16
C LEU A 280 32.52 12.94 -2.89
N THR A 281 33.24 11.93 -2.38
CA THR A 281 32.91 11.27 -1.11
C THR A 281 33.36 12.07 0.11
N CYS A 282 34.23 13.06 -0.11
CA CYS A 282 34.73 13.99 0.90
C CYS A 282 34.00 15.35 0.78
N THR A 283 33.91 16.09 1.88
CA THR A 283 33.40 17.48 1.86
C THR A 283 34.37 18.42 1.13
N ASP A 284 33.88 19.57 0.65
CA ASP A 284 34.71 20.58 -0.03
C ASP A 284 35.95 20.97 0.81
N ALA A 285 35.79 21.15 2.13
CA ALA A 285 36.90 21.46 3.03
C ALA A 285 37.93 20.31 3.19
N GLN A 286 37.52 19.05 3.01
CA GLN A 286 38.46 17.92 2.92
C GLN A 286 39.14 17.87 1.55
N HIS A 287 38.37 18.10 0.47
CA HIS A 287 38.90 18.16 -0.89
C HIS A 287 39.96 19.25 -1.01
N ASP A 288 39.67 20.48 -0.57
CA ASP A 288 40.61 21.61 -0.63
C ASP A 288 41.87 21.36 0.20
N LYS A 289 41.74 20.70 1.36
CA LYS A 289 42.90 20.29 2.18
C LYS A 289 43.78 19.27 1.46
N LEU A 290 43.17 18.26 0.82
CA LEU A 290 43.88 17.21 0.08
C LEU A 290 44.47 17.74 -1.23
N GLN A 291 43.75 18.60 -1.94
CA GLN A 291 44.20 19.28 -3.14
C GLN A 291 45.33 20.28 -2.83
N LYS A 292 45.29 20.94 -1.66
CA LYS A 292 46.42 21.72 -1.18
C LYS A 292 47.65 20.83 -0.93
N ASP A 293 47.52 19.70 -0.24
CA ASP A 293 48.68 18.80 -0.04
C ASP A 293 49.21 18.28 -1.39
N VAL A 294 48.34 17.95 -2.34
CA VAL A 294 48.74 17.63 -3.72
C VAL A 294 49.55 18.77 -4.34
N ASN A 295 49.12 20.03 -4.24
CA ASN A 295 49.88 21.17 -4.78
C ASN A 295 51.22 21.34 -4.04
N ASP A 296 51.19 21.36 -2.70
CA ASP A 296 52.37 21.50 -1.84
C ASP A 296 53.42 20.38 -2.09
N LYS A 297 53.01 19.16 -2.50
CA LYS A 297 53.91 18.06 -2.88
C LYS A 297 54.26 18.01 -4.38
N CYS A 298 53.40 18.49 -5.28
CA CYS A 298 53.54 18.33 -6.74
C CYS A 298 54.05 19.56 -7.49
N ASP A 299 53.93 20.76 -6.93
CA ASP A 299 54.34 22.00 -7.61
C ASP A 299 55.70 22.49 -7.08
N GLY A 300 55.93 22.35 -5.76
CA GLY A 300 57.21 22.60 -5.09
C GLY A 300 57.53 24.09 -4.88
N GLU A 301 58.68 24.35 -4.25
CA GLU A 301 59.17 25.73 -4.06
C GLU A 301 59.61 26.37 -5.39
N VAL A 302 59.46 27.69 -5.50
CA VAL A 302 59.63 28.44 -6.75
C VAL A 302 61.07 28.31 -7.28
N GLY A 303 61.25 27.44 -8.27
CA GLY A 303 62.52 27.13 -8.92
C GLY A 303 62.94 25.66 -8.81
N GLU A 304 62.42 24.91 -7.84
CA GLU A 304 62.81 23.52 -7.56
C GLU A 304 62.11 22.50 -8.47
N LYS A 305 62.62 22.35 -9.70
CA LYS A 305 62.07 21.45 -10.71
C LYS A 305 62.22 19.97 -10.32
N ARG A 306 61.09 19.36 -9.94
CA ARG A 306 60.85 17.89 -9.76
C ARG A 306 61.37 16.99 -10.89
N ALA A 307 61.58 17.52 -12.09
CA ALA A 307 62.03 16.75 -13.25
C ALA A 307 63.49 16.29 -13.07
N CYS A 308 63.70 14.98 -12.98
CA CYS A 308 65.03 14.37 -13.04
C CYS A 308 65.60 14.43 -14.45
N LYS A 309 66.86 14.87 -14.56
CA LYS A 309 67.56 15.08 -15.83
C LYS A 309 68.96 14.47 -15.81
N GLY A 310 69.49 14.18 -17.01
CA GLY A 310 70.82 13.62 -17.21
C GLY A 310 72.00 14.58 -17.02
N ASP A 311 71.77 15.83 -16.63
CA ASP A 311 72.77 16.84 -16.26
C ASP A 311 72.92 17.01 -14.74
N GLN A 312 71.94 16.59 -13.94
CA GLN A 312 71.88 16.79 -12.49
C GLN A 312 72.87 15.94 -11.68
N GLU A 313 73.28 16.49 -10.53
CA GLU A 313 74.04 15.79 -9.49
C GLU A 313 73.20 14.74 -8.75
N CYS A 314 73.86 13.75 -8.18
CA CYS A 314 73.19 12.62 -7.51
C CYS A 314 72.28 13.04 -6.37
N ASP A 315 72.70 13.95 -5.49
CA ASP A 315 71.85 14.44 -4.41
C ASP A 315 70.61 15.18 -4.93
N ALA A 316 70.71 15.87 -6.07
CA ALA A 316 69.57 16.53 -6.71
C ALA A 316 68.61 15.50 -7.33
N LEU A 317 69.13 14.43 -7.95
CA LEU A 317 68.33 13.31 -8.43
C LEU A 317 67.60 12.58 -7.29
N HIS A 318 68.26 12.34 -6.16
CA HIS A 318 67.64 11.73 -4.98
C HIS A 318 66.57 12.64 -4.32
N ARG A 319 66.83 13.95 -4.19
CA ARG A 319 65.79 14.92 -3.72
C ARG A 319 64.59 14.96 -4.66
N ASN A 320 64.81 14.94 -5.98
CA ASN A 320 63.74 14.93 -6.97
C ASN A 320 62.96 13.60 -6.97
N LEU A 321 63.61 12.46 -6.77
CA LEU A 321 62.92 11.18 -6.57
C LEU A 321 61.94 11.24 -5.39
N ALA A 322 62.40 11.70 -4.23
CA ALA A 322 61.58 11.83 -3.03
C ALA A 322 60.36 12.75 -3.24
N LYS A 323 60.53 13.89 -3.95
CA LYS A 323 59.42 14.79 -4.33
C LYS A 323 58.43 14.15 -5.30
N ASN A 324 58.90 13.30 -6.21
CA ASN A 324 58.01 12.55 -7.10
C ASN A 324 57.22 11.46 -6.36
N GLN A 325 57.84 10.77 -5.40
CA GLN A 325 57.18 9.82 -4.50
C GLN A 325 56.12 10.51 -3.61
N ALA A 326 56.44 11.67 -3.01
CA ALA A 326 55.50 12.43 -2.19
C ALA A 326 54.27 12.91 -2.98
N CYS A 327 54.48 13.43 -4.20
CA CYS A 327 53.39 13.82 -5.10
C CYS A 327 52.51 12.63 -5.53
N TYR A 328 53.11 11.47 -5.84
CA TYR A 328 52.36 10.25 -6.13
C TYR A 328 51.50 9.82 -4.93
N ALA A 329 52.06 9.85 -3.72
CA ALA A 329 51.33 9.52 -2.49
C ALA A 329 50.15 10.48 -2.24
N ALA A 330 50.36 11.80 -2.36
CA ALA A 330 49.29 12.78 -2.21
C ALA A 330 48.18 12.63 -3.26
N ARG A 331 48.56 12.40 -4.54
CA ARG A 331 47.59 12.15 -5.63
C ARG A 331 46.83 10.85 -5.46
N LYS A 332 47.43 9.83 -4.87
CA LYS A 332 46.73 8.60 -4.49
C LYS A 332 45.79 8.84 -3.30
N LEU A 333 46.23 9.56 -2.28
CA LEU A 333 45.43 9.85 -1.08
C LEU A 333 44.15 10.62 -1.40
N ILE A 334 44.20 11.65 -2.25
CA ILE A 334 42.97 12.36 -2.66
C ILE A 334 42.00 11.43 -3.44
N VAL A 335 42.52 10.47 -4.21
CA VAL A 335 41.71 9.46 -4.92
C VAL A 335 41.09 8.44 -3.97
N ASP A 336 41.84 7.98 -2.97
CA ASP A 336 41.37 7.03 -1.98
C ASP A 336 40.29 7.66 -1.07
N GLU A 337 40.50 8.90 -0.60
CA GLU A 337 39.59 9.63 0.31
C GLU A 337 38.38 10.30 -0.38
N CYS A 338 38.59 11.03 -1.48
CA CYS A 338 37.53 11.82 -2.15
C CYS A 338 36.83 11.10 -3.31
N TYR A 339 37.40 10.00 -3.80
CA TYR A 339 36.85 9.25 -4.94
C TYR A 339 36.77 7.73 -4.68
N GLY A 340 36.86 7.30 -3.41
CA GLY A 340 36.71 5.91 -2.99
C GLY A 340 37.66 4.92 -3.66
N GLY A 341 38.89 5.34 -3.97
CA GLY A 341 39.90 4.54 -4.66
C GLY A 341 39.63 4.32 -6.17
N GLN A 342 38.73 5.10 -6.77
CA GLN A 342 38.34 5.02 -8.18
C GLN A 342 38.70 6.33 -8.89
N PRO A 343 39.93 6.52 -9.40
CA PRO A 343 40.31 7.77 -10.05
C PRO A 343 39.54 7.99 -11.35
N ASN A 344 38.95 9.19 -11.53
CA ASN A 344 38.52 9.66 -12.85
C ASN A 344 39.71 9.78 -13.82
N SER A 345 39.40 10.03 -15.11
CA SER A 345 40.39 10.15 -16.19
C SER A 345 41.51 11.16 -15.91
N GLY A 346 41.19 12.30 -15.27
CA GLY A 346 42.16 13.33 -14.90
C GLY A 346 43.10 12.88 -13.78
N HIS A 347 42.55 12.40 -12.66
CA HIS A 347 43.35 11.91 -11.52
C HIS A 347 44.16 10.67 -11.88
N LYS A 348 43.59 9.76 -12.67
CA LYS A 348 44.30 8.56 -13.17
C LYS A 348 45.54 8.97 -13.95
N LYS A 349 45.38 9.85 -14.95
CA LYS A 349 46.50 10.35 -15.74
C LYS A 349 47.54 11.05 -14.85
N ALA A 350 47.12 11.87 -13.88
CA ALA A 350 48.05 12.57 -13.00
C ALA A 350 48.83 11.64 -12.04
N ILE A 351 48.24 10.50 -11.64
CA ILE A 351 48.94 9.43 -10.91
C ILE A 351 49.94 8.71 -11.83
N GLU A 352 49.55 8.41 -13.07
CA GLU A 352 50.42 7.79 -14.09
C GLU A 352 51.61 8.71 -14.44
N ASP A 353 51.37 10.00 -14.65
CA ASP A 353 52.41 11.01 -14.89
C ASP A 353 53.38 11.15 -13.70
N ALA A 354 52.88 11.10 -12.46
CA ALA A 354 53.72 11.10 -11.25
C ALA A 354 54.58 9.83 -11.14
N LEU A 355 54.01 8.65 -11.43
CA LEU A 355 54.73 7.37 -11.44
C LEU A 355 55.80 7.32 -12.55
N ASN A 356 55.49 7.88 -13.73
CA ASN A 356 56.44 8.03 -14.82
C ASN A 356 57.62 8.94 -14.44
N ALA A 357 57.38 10.00 -13.66
CA ALA A 357 58.45 10.85 -13.13
C ALA A 357 59.34 10.11 -12.09
N ILE A 358 58.76 9.29 -11.21
CA ILE A 358 59.52 8.39 -10.31
C ILE A 358 60.44 7.48 -11.13
N ASN A 359 59.89 6.80 -12.14
CA ASN A 359 60.63 5.89 -13.01
C ASN A 359 61.74 6.61 -13.81
N ALA A 360 61.51 7.84 -14.26
CA ALA A 360 62.54 8.67 -14.90
C ALA A 360 63.69 9.01 -13.94
N CYS A 361 63.38 9.35 -12.68
CA CYS A 361 64.40 9.58 -11.65
C CYS A 361 65.24 8.34 -11.36
N LEU A 362 64.61 7.18 -11.14
CA LEU A 362 65.31 5.91 -10.88
C LEU A 362 66.26 5.54 -12.03
N ASN A 363 65.83 5.76 -13.28
CA ASN A 363 66.67 5.54 -14.46
C ASN A 363 67.90 6.47 -14.54
N TRP A 364 67.78 7.74 -14.12
CA TRP A 364 68.93 8.66 -14.07
C TRP A 364 69.87 8.35 -12.90
N ILE A 365 69.34 8.03 -11.73
CA ILE A 365 70.13 7.60 -10.56
C ILE A 365 70.95 6.35 -10.92
N LYS A 366 70.33 5.34 -11.54
CA LYS A 366 71.04 4.13 -12.01
C LYS A 366 72.16 4.44 -13.01
N LYS A 367 71.99 5.45 -13.87
CA LYS A 367 72.97 5.84 -14.90
C LYS A 367 74.13 6.67 -14.38
N ARG A 368 73.93 7.53 -13.37
CA ARG A 368 74.96 8.45 -12.86
C ARG A 368 75.54 8.06 -11.50
N CYS A 369 74.75 7.53 -10.59
CA CYS A 369 75.11 7.39 -9.17
C CYS A 369 75.67 6.01 -8.85
N GLY A 370 76.56 5.50 -9.71
CA GLY A 370 77.27 4.23 -9.53
C GLY A 370 76.42 2.95 -9.61
N GLY A 371 75.09 3.05 -9.72
CA GLY A 371 74.20 1.91 -9.94
C GLY A 371 74.19 0.86 -8.83
N VAL A 372 74.62 1.21 -7.60
CA VAL A 372 74.59 0.30 -6.44
C VAL A 372 73.17 -0.22 -6.25
N GLY A 373 73.02 -1.54 -6.25
CA GLY A 373 71.71 -2.19 -6.29
C GLY A 373 70.82 -1.78 -5.12
N VAL A 374 69.73 -1.07 -5.42
CA VAL A 374 68.72 -0.72 -4.41
C VAL A 374 68.10 -2.00 -3.89
N GLY A 375 68.46 -2.37 -2.66
CA GLY A 375 67.89 -3.54 -1.98
C GLY A 375 66.37 -3.42 -1.93
N SER A 376 65.68 -4.51 -2.30
CA SER A 376 64.24 -4.51 -2.59
C SER A 376 63.37 -4.39 -1.33
N ALA A 377 63.32 -3.19 -0.74
CA ALA A 377 62.23 -2.81 0.16
C ALA A 377 60.92 -2.75 -0.66
N PRO A 378 59.89 -3.54 -0.31
CA PRO A 378 58.62 -3.50 -1.02
C PRO A 378 57.86 -2.19 -0.78
N LEU A 379 57.08 -1.77 -1.79
CA LEU A 379 56.13 -0.66 -1.76
C LEU A 379 54.73 -1.13 -1.37
#